data_AF-A0A7I8EGK9-F1
#
_entry.id   AF-A0A7I8EGK9-F1
#
_cell.length_a   1.000
_cell.length_b   1.000
_cell.length_c   1.000
_cell.angle_alpha   90.00
_cell.angle_beta   90.00
_cell.angle_gamma   90.00
#
_symmetry.space_group_name_H-M   'P 1'
#
loop_
_entity.id
_entity.type
_entity.pdbx_description
1 polymer ?
#
loop_
_entity_poly.entity_id
_entity_poly.type
_entity_poly.pdbx_seq_one_letter_code
_entity_poly.pdbx_strand_id
1 'polypeptide(L)'
;MSHSDLPNATGRSMDNVWFTSPWSQIEVAMAYQFGLPILQFREKDVIAEGILEKGIAGFYMPEFDPSNSIEYFQTLEWSEIMARWEGYVRSVTEKKGAPP
;
A
#
# COMPACT_ATOMS: atom_id res chain seq x y z
N MET A 1 -27.68 29.28 -21.06
CA MET A 1 -26.25 29.63 -21.03
C MET A 1 -25.75 29.38 -19.61
N SER A 2 -25.14 28.21 -19.37
CA SER A 2 -24.52 27.88 -18.07
C SER A 2 -23.03 28.18 -18.19
N HIS A 3 -22.53 29.07 -17.34
CA HIS A 3 -21.21 29.66 -17.43
C HIS A 3 -20.34 29.07 -16.30
N SER A 4 -19.74 27.89 -16.53
CA SER A 4 -18.85 27.26 -15.55
C SER A 4 -17.75 26.39 -16.18
N ASP A 5 -17.22 26.76 -17.35
CA ASP A 5 -16.03 26.10 -17.88
C ASP A 5 -14.78 26.83 -17.37
N LEU A 6 -14.09 26.21 -16.42
CA LEU A 6 -12.81 26.70 -15.90
C LEU A 6 -11.76 26.65 -17.02
N PRO A 7 -11.17 27.79 -17.42
CA PRO A 7 -10.41 27.92 -18.69
C PRO A 7 -9.03 27.23 -18.71
N ASN A 8 -8.74 26.33 -17.77
CA ASN A 8 -7.45 25.62 -17.71
C ASN A 8 -7.55 24.21 -17.11
N ALA A 9 -8.72 23.59 -17.11
CA ALA A 9 -8.86 22.20 -16.72
C ALA A 9 -8.34 21.30 -17.87
N THR A 10 -7.03 21.06 -17.92
CA THR A 10 -6.48 19.98 -18.74
C THR A 10 -6.95 18.65 -18.16
N GLY A 11 -7.97 18.05 -18.78
CA GLY A 11 -8.39 16.70 -18.44
C GLY A 11 -7.19 15.76 -18.54
N ARG A 12 -6.79 15.16 -17.41
CA ARG A 12 -5.73 14.15 -17.42
C ARG A 12 -6.34 12.90 -18.06
N SER A 13 -5.79 12.45 -19.18
CA SER A 13 -6.22 11.18 -19.79
C SER A 13 -6.00 10.07 -18.77
N MET A 14 -7.08 9.38 -18.36
CA MET A 14 -7.05 8.24 -17.44
C MET A 14 -6.83 6.93 -18.18
N ASP A 15 -6.07 6.96 -19.26
CA ASP A 15 -5.79 5.77 -20.05
C ASP A 15 -4.80 4.91 -19.27
N ASN A 16 -5.18 3.65 -19.01
CA ASN A 16 -4.33 2.63 -18.39
C ASN A 16 -4.05 2.79 -16.87
N VAL A 17 -4.89 3.53 -16.13
CA VAL A 17 -4.86 3.59 -14.65
C VAL A 17 -6.06 2.86 -14.04
N TRP A 18 -5.84 2.19 -12.92
CA TRP A 18 -6.86 1.38 -12.25
C TRP A 18 -7.02 1.82 -10.80
N PHE A 19 -8.26 1.84 -10.31
CA PHE A 19 -8.54 2.05 -8.90
C PHE A 19 -8.37 0.74 -8.13
N THR A 20 -7.85 0.84 -6.91
CA THR A 20 -7.89 -0.29 -5.99
C THR A 20 -9.32 -0.56 -5.52
N SER A 21 -9.57 -1.76 -5.02
CA SER A 21 -10.86 -2.05 -4.39
C SER A 21 -10.96 -1.30 -3.04
N PRO A 22 -12.15 -0.78 -2.67
CA PRO A 22 -12.35 -0.19 -1.34
C PRO A 22 -12.02 -1.16 -0.19
N TRP A 23 -12.19 -2.48 -0.41
CA TRP A 23 -11.87 -3.52 0.57
C TRP A 23 -10.39 -3.51 0.95
N SER A 24 -9.49 -3.29 -0.01
CA SER A 24 -8.05 -3.19 0.24
C SER A 24 -7.68 -2.03 1.19
N GLN A 25 -8.53 -1.02 1.30
CA GLN A 25 -8.36 0.06 2.27
C GLN A 25 -8.96 -0.29 3.63
N ILE A 26 -10.17 -0.86 3.63
CA ILE A 26 -10.91 -1.23 4.84
C ILE A 26 -10.16 -2.31 5.63
N GLU A 27 -9.64 -3.35 4.98
CA GLU A 27 -8.89 -4.43 5.61
C GLU A 27 -7.63 -3.93 6.30
N VAL A 28 -6.88 -3.05 5.64
CA VAL A 28 -5.67 -2.45 6.22
C VAL A 28 -6.03 -1.56 7.42
N ALA A 29 -7.08 -0.76 7.31
CA ALA A 29 -7.55 0.06 8.42
C ALA A 29 -8.03 -0.79 9.62
N MET A 30 -8.68 -1.93 9.37
CA MET A 30 -9.07 -2.88 10.43
C MET A 30 -7.84 -3.53 11.07
N ALA A 31 -6.90 -4.05 10.27
CA ALA A 31 -5.68 -4.65 10.77
C ALA A 31 -4.86 -3.66 11.63
N TYR A 32 -4.83 -2.39 11.22
CA TYR A 32 -4.16 -1.32 11.97
C TYR A 32 -4.82 -1.10 13.34
N GLN A 33 -6.15 -1.04 13.40
CA GLN A 33 -6.90 -0.90 14.66
C GLN A 33 -6.65 -2.06 15.63
N PHE A 34 -6.46 -3.28 15.12
CA PHE A 34 -6.13 -4.45 15.94
C PHE A 34 -4.64 -4.58 16.27
N GLY A 35 -3.80 -3.62 15.86
CA GLY A 35 -2.35 -3.68 16.07
C GLY A 35 -1.68 -4.87 15.37
N LEU A 36 -2.28 -5.36 14.28
CA LEU A 36 -1.75 -6.48 13.51
C LEU A 36 -0.61 -6.02 12.58
N PRO A 37 0.35 -6.90 12.27
CA PRO A 37 1.40 -6.58 11.31
C PRO A 37 0.80 -6.49 9.91
N ILE A 38 1.11 -5.42 9.19
CA ILE A 38 0.59 -5.15 7.84
C ILE A 38 1.76 -5.09 6.87
N LEU A 39 1.62 -5.80 5.74
CA LEU A 39 2.50 -5.68 4.58
C LEU A 39 1.62 -5.41 3.37
N GLN A 40 1.85 -4.29 2.70
CA GLN A 40 1.09 -3.87 1.54
C GLN A 40 2.05 -3.53 0.40
N PHE A 41 1.70 -3.99 -0.79
CA PHE A 41 2.35 -3.65 -2.05
C PHE A 41 1.32 -2.97 -2.92
N ARG A 42 1.72 -1.90 -3.61
CA ARG A 42 0.88 -1.28 -4.63
C ARG A 42 1.40 -1.67 -6.00
N GLU A 43 0.54 -2.21 -6.85
CA GLU A 43 0.91 -2.49 -8.23
C GLU A 43 1.17 -1.19 -9.00
N LYS A 44 2.12 -1.24 -9.93
CA LYS A 44 2.37 -0.16 -10.89
C LYS A 44 1.08 0.23 -11.60
N ASP A 45 0.92 1.53 -11.87
CA ASP A 45 -0.27 2.12 -12.52
C ASP A 45 -1.59 2.06 -11.70
N VAL A 46 -1.57 1.50 -10.48
CA VAL A 46 -2.67 1.67 -9.52
C VAL A 46 -2.58 3.05 -8.88
N ILE A 47 -3.70 3.79 -8.88
CA ILE A 47 -3.77 5.14 -8.33
C ILE A 47 -3.51 5.12 -6.82
N ALA A 48 -2.64 6.03 -6.36
CA ALA A 48 -2.36 6.24 -4.96
C ALA A 48 -3.51 7.01 -4.29
N GLU A 49 -4.37 6.33 -3.53
CA GLU A 49 -5.44 6.96 -2.76
C GLU A 49 -5.49 6.43 -1.33
N GLY A 50 -5.70 7.33 -0.37
CA GLY A 50 -5.91 6.99 1.04
C GLY A 50 -4.74 6.21 1.60
N ILE A 51 -4.99 4.98 2.05
CA ILE A 51 -3.94 4.13 2.65
C ILE A 51 -2.81 3.77 1.67
N LEU A 52 -3.06 3.90 0.36
CA LEU A 52 -2.07 3.70 -0.70
C LEU A 52 -1.19 4.93 -0.95
N GLU A 53 -1.31 5.97 -0.15
CA GLU A 53 -0.35 7.07 -0.13
C GLU A 53 0.87 6.71 0.74
N LYS A 54 2.06 7.02 0.24
CA LYS A 54 3.31 6.73 0.94
C LYS A 54 3.33 7.46 2.29
N GLY A 55 3.46 6.70 3.39
CA GLY A 55 3.68 7.24 4.73
C GLY A 55 2.45 7.27 5.65
N ILE A 56 1.24 6.95 5.17
CA ILE A 56 0.03 6.99 6.00
C ILE A 56 -0.10 5.78 6.94
N ALA A 57 0.28 4.58 6.48
CA ALA A 57 0.12 3.34 7.25
C ALA A 57 1.26 3.01 8.23
N GLY A 58 2.28 3.87 8.38
CA GLY A 58 3.44 3.61 9.25
C GLY A 58 4.44 2.55 8.73
N PHE A 59 4.15 1.95 7.57
CA PHE A 59 5.02 1.02 6.87
C PHE A 59 5.41 1.57 5.50
N TYR A 60 6.62 1.25 5.05
CA TYR A 60 7.05 1.56 3.69
C TYR A 60 6.24 0.69 2.73
N MET A 61 5.56 1.33 1.77
CA MET A 61 4.76 0.65 0.76
C MET A 61 5.48 0.75 -0.58
N PRO A 62 6.22 -0.28 -0.99
CA PRO A 62 6.88 -0.32 -2.28
C PRO A 62 5.85 -0.39 -3.42
N GLU A 63 6.26 0.13 -4.56
CA GLU A 63 5.56 -0.10 -5.82
C GLU A 63 6.09 -1.37 -6.46
N PHE A 64 5.17 -2.23 -6.91
CA PHE A 64 5.47 -3.56 -7.42
C PHE A 64 5.07 -3.66 -8.89
N ASP A 65 6.01 -4.07 -9.75
CA ASP A 65 5.74 -4.37 -11.16
C ASP A 65 5.70 -5.91 -11.31
N PRO A 66 4.52 -6.53 -11.51
CA PRO A 66 4.40 -7.98 -11.66
C PRO A 66 5.21 -8.49 -12.85
N SER A 67 5.37 -7.66 -13.89
CA SER A 67 6.10 -8.01 -15.11
C SER A 67 7.61 -8.07 -14.90
N ASN A 68 8.13 -7.48 -13.81
CA ASN A 68 9.55 -7.54 -13.44
C ASN A 68 9.77 -7.93 -11.96
N SER A 69 8.97 -8.88 -11.48
CA SER A 69 8.94 -9.26 -10.07
C SER A 69 10.20 -10.00 -9.60
N ILE A 70 10.82 -10.81 -10.46
CA ILE A 70 11.99 -11.64 -10.09
C ILE A 70 13.20 -10.77 -9.72
N GLU A 71 13.48 -9.73 -10.49
CA GLU A 71 14.59 -8.81 -10.21
C GLU A 71 14.33 -8.05 -8.90
N TYR A 72 13.09 -7.61 -8.68
CA TYR A 72 12.70 -6.92 -7.45
C TYR A 72 12.92 -7.79 -6.20
N PHE A 73 12.59 -9.08 -6.24
CA PHE A 73 12.80 -9.99 -5.10
C PHE A 73 14.28 -10.22 -4.74
N GLN A 74 15.20 -9.89 -5.64
CA GLN A 74 16.64 -9.98 -5.40
C GLN A 74 17.23 -8.68 -4.84
N THR A 75 16.44 -7.61 -4.74
CA THR A 75 16.90 -6.32 -4.24
C THR A 75 17.13 -6.33 -2.73
N LEU A 76 18.00 -5.42 -2.27
CA LEU A 76 18.18 -5.14 -0.86
C LEU A 76 16.88 -4.60 -0.24
N GLU A 77 16.16 -3.74 -0.97
CA GLU A 77 14.87 -3.18 -0.56
C GLU A 77 13.87 -4.28 -0.17
N TRP A 78 13.68 -5.28 -1.04
CA TRP A 78 12.84 -6.43 -0.73
C TRP A 78 13.27 -7.14 0.55
N SER A 79 14.57 -7.45 0.66
CA SER A 79 15.12 -8.16 1.81
C SER A 79 14.91 -7.41 3.13
N GLU A 80 15.11 -6.09 3.13
CA GLU A 80 14.92 -5.24 4.31
C GLU A 80 13.44 -5.12 4.71
N ILE A 81 12.55 -4.94 3.73
CA ILE A 81 11.10 -4.89 3.97
C ILE A 81 10.61 -6.20 4.59
N MET A 82 11.01 -7.33 4.02
CA MET A 82 10.62 -8.65 4.51
C MET A 82 11.17 -8.93 5.91
N ALA A 83 12.45 -8.64 6.15
CA ALA A 83 13.05 -8.82 7.48
C ALA A 83 12.35 -7.97 8.55
N ARG A 84 12.03 -6.72 8.21
CA ARG A 84 11.29 -5.82 9.12
C ARG A 84 9.88 -6.33 9.39
N TRP A 85 9.15 -6.75 8.36
CA TRP A 85 7.80 -7.31 8.52
C TRP A 85 7.80 -8.60 9.35
N GLU A 86 8.75 -9.51 9.08
CA GLU A 86 8.92 -10.73 9.88
C GLU A 86 9.12 -10.42 11.37
N GLY A 87 9.95 -9.41 11.69
CA GLY A 87 10.13 -8.95 13.06
C GLY A 87 8.82 -8.51 13.73
N TYR A 88 7.96 -7.80 13.01
CA TYR A 88 6.63 -7.42 13.53
C TYR A 88 5.73 -8.64 13.75
N VAL A 89 5.68 -9.56 12.79
CA VAL A 89 4.90 -10.81 12.89
C VAL A 89 5.33 -11.64 14.10
N ARG A 90 6.64 -11.81 14.29
CA ARG A 90 7.21 -12.51 15.44
C ARG A 90 6.80 -11.86 16.75
N SER A 91 6.90 -10.53 16.85
CA SER A 91 6.52 -9.81 18.07
C SER A 91 5.03 -9.97 18.40
N VAL A 92 4.14 -9.96 17.41
CA VAL A 92 2.70 -10.13 17.62
C VAL A 92 2.37 -11.57 18.00
N THR A 93 3.08 -12.54 17.43
CA THR A 93 2.94 -13.96 17.79
C THR A 93 3.37 -14.21 19.23
N GLU A 94 4.52 -13.67 19.64
CA GLU A 94 5.04 -13.77 21.01
C GLU A 94 4.10 -13.09 22.02
N LYS A 95 3.57 -11.90 21.68
CA LYS A 95 2.65 -11.16 22.55
C LYS A 95 1.25 -11.77 22.64
N LYS A 96 0.77 -12.43 21.59
CA LYS A 96 -0.52 -13.19 21.65
C LYS A 96 -0.42 -14.45 22.51
N GLY A 97 0.79 -14.98 22.73
CA GLY A 97 1.06 -16.14 23.60
C GLY A 97 1.37 -15.81 25.06
N ALA A 98 1.50 -14.52 25.41
CA ALA A 98 1.79 -14.06 26.76
C ALA A 98 0.72 -13.05 27.20
N PRO A 99 -0.35 -13.49 27.89
CA PRO A 99 -1.26 -12.54 28.51
C PRO A 99 -0.53 -11.76 29.62
N PRO A 100 -0.94 -10.52 29.92
CA PRO A 100 -0.43 -9.77 31.06
C PRO A 100 -0.72 -10.46 32.40
#